data_AF-A0A7W9X5K8-F1
#
_entry.id   AF-A0A7W9X5K8-F1
#
_cell.length_a   1.000
_cell.length_b   1.000
_cell.length_c   1.000
_cell.angle_alpha   90.00
_cell.angle_beta   90.00
_cell.angle_gamma   90.00
#
_symmetry.space_group_name_H-M   'P 1'
#
loop_
_entity.id
_entity.type
_entity.pdbx_description
1 polymer ?
#
loop_
_entity_poly.entity_id
_entity_poly.type
_entity_poly.pdbx_seq_one_letter_code
_entity_poly.pdbx_strand_id
1 'polypeptide(L)'
;MRHHPKPTAHGSQSAIVVGPGGGASASGADEIHCDRLGRVRIRFHWQEDAAATCWVRVAQRSTGGGMGSQFLPRIGQEVLVQFLENDIDRPLIVGALYNGQGEGGTLPTPGGKSEQESDTAIFGAANDHAVSAQGNLAGGNGPLWHGAAAASAGHRNSAAQWGIRSKEFGGSGYNQLVFDDTDSQGRIQLKSSHAASELNLGHLIHTADNYRGSLRGLGAELRTDGYGAVRAATGLLVTSYKITHGADAREPAGDNVAGIAMLKQAVTLGETFSAAATTHQTVAFASHLGAAKANASKLDDKEAPLPAMLTAVSGMLSGESMDAARGEMPAKPVAPADGKLPNSSSAVIAIAAKAGLGVVAANDLQLANGETITLMSGQDTQFVTGGQLRMHSGQAIGMLGGAVTAGAENIGLQLVAAKGAVDLQAQGDVLNVQARDQVDIISANAHVDWAAAKSISLSTAGGANITIEGGNITVQCPGKITIHAAKKSFVGPVGQPYPLPAIPGTVCVECLKKSLAAAPAFTLVE
;
A
#
# COMPACT_ATOMS: atom_id res chain seq x y z
N MET A 1 33.96 -78.40 -4.89
CA MET A 1 33.74 -76.97 -4.55
C MET A 1 32.29 -76.81 -4.13
N ARG A 2 32.00 -76.39 -2.90
CA ARG A 2 30.65 -75.94 -2.54
C ARG A 2 30.47 -74.54 -3.14
N HIS A 3 29.60 -74.42 -4.14
CA HIS A 3 29.16 -73.11 -4.62
C HIS A 3 28.26 -72.50 -3.54
N HIS A 4 28.68 -71.38 -2.97
CA HIS A 4 27.84 -70.55 -2.12
C HIS A 4 27.30 -69.41 -3.00
N PRO A 5 26.10 -69.53 -3.57
CA PRO A 5 25.52 -68.46 -4.38
C PRO A 5 25.33 -67.22 -3.50
N LYS A 6 25.76 -66.05 -4.01
CA LYS A 6 25.52 -64.78 -3.33
C LYS A 6 24.01 -64.51 -3.29
N PRO A 7 23.43 -64.09 -2.15
CA PRO A 7 22.02 -63.72 -2.08
C PRO A 7 21.71 -62.57 -3.06
N THR A 8 20.61 -62.72 -3.82
CA THR A 8 20.09 -61.70 -4.73
C THR A 8 18.76 -61.17 -4.23
N ALA A 9 18.53 -59.86 -4.38
CA ALA A 9 17.26 -59.22 -4.09
C ALA A 9 16.57 -58.88 -5.41
N HIS A 10 15.60 -59.71 -5.81
CA HIS A 10 14.83 -59.47 -7.03
C HIS A 10 13.76 -58.41 -6.76
N GLY A 11 13.80 -57.31 -7.52
CA GLY A 11 12.83 -56.22 -7.41
C GLY A 11 13.17 -55.17 -6.35
N SER A 12 12.23 -54.27 -6.10
CA SER A 12 12.37 -53.21 -5.09
C SER A 12 11.73 -53.64 -3.77
N GLN A 13 12.28 -53.18 -2.66
CA GLN A 13 11.71 -53.38 -1.31
C GLN A 13 11.46 -52.02 -0.66
N SER A 14 10.50 -51.94 0.26
CA SER A 14 10.39 -50.76 1.12
C SER A 14 11.18 -50.92 2.41
N ALA A 15 11.59 -49.79 2.98
CA ALA A 15 12.32 -49.71 4.24
C ALA A 15 11.94 -48.42 4.99
N ILE A 16 12.19 -48.38 6.29
CA ILE A 16 11.93 -47.21 7.13
C ILE A 16 13.25 -46.47 7.40
N VAL A 17 13.23 -45.16 7.28
CA VAL A 17 14.38 -44.30 7.62
C VAL A 17 14.50 -44.21 9.14
N VAL A 18 15.73 -44.34 9.65
CA VAL A 18 15.99 -44.47 11.09
C VAL A 18 17.05 -43.49 11.59
N GLY A 19 16.97 -43.15 12.88
CA GLY A 19 17.91 -42.26 13.56
C GLY A 19 19.23 -42.93 13.96
N PRO A 20 20.11 -42.21 14.68
CA PRO A 20 21.43 -42.69 15.09
C PRO A 20 21.41 -44.03 15.83
N GLY A 21 20.38 -44.26 16.67
CA GLY A 21 20.18 -45.49 17.44
C GLY A 21 19.25 -46.53 16.79
N GLY A 22 18.92 -46.39 15.49
CA GLY A 22 18.05 -47.34 14.78
C GLY A 22 16.54 -47.16 15.00
N GLY A 23 16.14 -46.20 15.84
CA GLY A 23 14.74 -45.87 16.08
C GLY A 23 14.07 -45.23 14.86
N ALA A 24 12.79 -45.55 14.65
CA ALA A 24 11.94 -44.99 13.58
C ALA A 24 11.15 -43.73 14.02
N SER A 25 11.37 -43.26 15.25
CA SER A 25 10.72 -42.06 15.78
C SER A 25 11.77 -40.96 15.96
N ALA A 26 11.46 -39.78 15.45
CA ALA A 26 12.26 -38.59 15.68
C ALA A 26 11.96 -37.97 17.06
N SER A 27 12.90 -37.18 17.59
CA SER A 27 12.72 -36.38 18.81
C SER A 27 13.18 -34.95 18.54
N GLY A 28 12.26 -33.98 18.62
CA GLY A 28 12.58 -32.56 18.44
C GLY A 28 13.30 -32.29 17.12
N ALA A 29 14.48 -31.66 17.18
CA ALA A 29 15.26 -31.30 15.99
C ALA A 29 16.02 -32.49 15.36
N ASP A 30 16.01 -33.68 15.95
CA ASP A 30 16.75 -34.84 15.42
C ASP A 30 15.98 -35.59 14.31
N GLU A 31 15.10 -34.93 13.55
CA GLU A 31 14.22 -35.59 12.57
C GLU A 31 14.91 -35.99 11.25
N ILE A 32 16.13 -35.50 11.02
CA ILE A 32 16.94 -35.83 9.84
C ILE A 32 18.26 -36.42 10.31
N HIS A 33 18.54 -37.66 9.88
CA HIS A 33 19.82 -38.32 10.14
C HIS A 33 20.51 -38.67 8.82
N CYS A 34 21.42 -37.80 8.38
CA CYS A 34 22.19 -37.97 7.15
C CYS A 34 23.69 -37.76 7.34
N ASP A 35 24.50 -38.29 6.43
CA ASP A 35 25.94 -38.02 6.38
C ASP A 35 26.31 -36.91 5.37
N ARG A 36 27.61 -36.62 5.22
CA ARG A 36 28.13 -35.58 4.30
C ARG A 36 27.75 -35.81 2.83
N LEU A 37 27.38 -37.02 2.44
CA LEU A 37 26.97 -37.36 1.08
C LEU A 37 25.45 -37.33 0.89
N GLY A 38 24.69 -36.95 1.92
CA GLY A 38 23.24 -37.00 1.90
C GLY A 38 22.69 -38.43 1.90
N ARG A 39 23.48 -39.40 2.39
CA ARG A 39 22.98 -40.76 2.64
C ARG A 39 22.18 -40.76 3.93
N VAL A 40 21.17 -41.64 4.01
CA VAL A 40 20.38 -41.85 5.23
C VAL A 40 20.55 -43.27 5.74
N ARG A 41 20.26 -43.51 7.01
CA ARG A 41 20.15 -44.87 7.56
C ARG A 41 18.74 -45.41 7.37
N ILE A 42 18.65 -46.67 6.96
CA ILE A 42 17.38 -47.38 6.80
C ILE A 42 17.37 -48.69 7.57
N ARG A 43 16.16 -49.18 7.84
CA ARG A 43 15.87 -50.51 8.37
C ARG A 43 14.81 -51.18 7.49
N PHE A 44 15.14 -52.35 6.94
CA PHE A 44 14.19 -53.16 6.18
C PHE A 44 13.23 -53.90 7.12
N HIS A 45 12.05 -54.26 6.61
CA HIS A 45 11.00 -54.93 7.39
C HIS A 45 11.40 -56.31 7.92
N TRP A 46 12.32 -57.00 7.24
CA TRP A 46 12.83 -58.32 7.64
C TRP A 46 13.98 -58.25 8.66
N GLN A 47 14.49 -57.06 8.99
CA GLN A 47 15.56 -56.91 9.97
C GLN A 47 14.99 -56.84 11.39
N GLU A 48 15.34 -57.83 12.21
CA GLU A 48 14.92 -57.93 13.61
C GLU A 48 15.79 -57.06 14.56
N ASP A 49 17.07 -56.88 14.24
CA ASP A 49 18.00 -56.07 15.04
C ASP A 49 17.95 -54.59 14.64
N ALA A 50 17.60 -53.73 15.59
CA ALA A 50 17.57 -52.27 15.40
C ALA A 50 18.97 -51.67 15.15
N ALA A 51 20.06 -52.36 15.53
CA ALA A 51 21.42 -51.92 15.24
C ALA A 51 21.86 -52.19 13.79
N ALA A 52 21.17 -53.08 13.07
CA ALA A 52 21.50 -53.47 11.71
C ALA A 52 21.01 -52.42 10.69
N THR A 53 21.69 -51.28 10.63
CA THR A 53 21.35 -50.16 9.73
C THR A 53 22.56 -49.78 8.87
N CYS A 54 22.36 -49.47 7.59
CA CYS A 54 23.44 -49.06 6.68
C CYS A 54 23.18 -47.69 6.04
N TRP A 55 24.24 -47.02 5.62
CA TRP A 55 24.16 -45.74 4.91
C TRP A 55 23.81 -45.95 3.44
N VAL A 56 22.65 -45.45 3.03
CA VAL A 56 22.11 -45.64 1.69
C VAL A 56 21.96 -44.31 0.97
N ARG A 57 22.41 -44.27 -0.29
CA ARG A 57 22.26 -43.07 -1.15
C ARG A 57 20.80 -42.86 -1.53
N VAL A 58 20.41 -41.60 -1.63
CA VAL A 58 19.08 -41.17 -2.04
C VAL A 58 19.14 -40.57 -3.43
N ALA A 59 18.41 -41.15 -4.38
CA ALA A 59 18.28 -40.61 -5.72
C ALA A 59 17.57 -39.24 -5.67
N GLN A 60 18.11 -38.27 -6.40
CA GLN A 60 17.55 -36.92 -6.52
C GLN A 60 17.02 -36.71 -7.94
N ARG A 61 15.96 -35.89 -8.08
CA ARG A 61 15.33 -35.62 -9.38
C ARG A 61 16.24 -34.81 -10.32
N SER A 62 17.08 -33.94 -9.76
CA SER A 62 18.08 -33.15 -10.48
C SER A 62 19.34 -33.04 -9.62
N THR A 63 20.53 -33.31 -10.18
CA THR A 63 21.82 -33.27 -9.45
C THR A 63 22.98 -32.94 -10.40
N GLY A 64 23.95 -32.15 -9.94
CA GLY A 64 25.08 -31.68 -10.73
C GLY A 64 26.08 -30.87 -9.89
N GLY A 65 27.17 -30.39 -10.51
CA GLY A 65 28.20 -29.60 -9.82
C GLY A 65 27.67 -28.24 -9.32
N GLY A 66 27.23 -28.17 -8.06
CA GLY A 66 26.73 -26.94 -7.43
C GLY A 66 25.23 -26.64 -7.63
N MET A 67 24.47 -27.57 -8.20
CA MET A 67 23.05 -27.41 -8.52
C MET A 67 22.29 -28.72 -8.25
N GLY A 68 20.98 -28.63 -8.03
CA GLY A 68 20.11 -29.80 -7.92
C GLY A 68 18.91 -29.58 -7.01
N SER A 69 18.15 -30.65 -6.85
CA SER A 69 17.13 -30.80 -5.82
C SER A 69 17.68 -31.68 -4.70
N GLN A 70 17.39 -31.36 -3.45
CA GLN A 70 17.67 -32.26 -2.33
C GLN A 70 16.40 -32.51 -1.53
N PHE A 71 15.90 -33.74 -1.62
CA PHE A 71 14.86 -34.26 -0.75
C PHE A 71 15.47 -35.38 0.09
N LEU A 72 15.74 -35.10 1.36
CA LEU A 72 16.20 -36.11 2.31
C LEU A 72 14.98 -36.69 3.04
N PRO A 73 14.77 -38.00 2.94
CA PRO A 73 13.79 -38.69 3.77
C PRO A 73 14.08 -38.44 5.26
N ARG A 74 13.04 -38.09 6.02
CA ARG A 74 13.10 -37.92 7.48
C ARG A 74 12.95 -39.26 8.20
N ILE A 75 13.45 -39.33 9.43
CA ILE A 75 13.25 -40.51 10.30
C ILE A 75 11.76 -40.83 10.39
N GLY A 76 11.42 -42.11 10.23
CA GLY A 76 10.04 -42.62 10.23
C GLY A 76 9.41 -42.70 8.85
N GLN A 77 9.94 -41.98 7.84
CA GLN A 77 9.42 -42.06 6.48
C GLN A 77 9.74 -43.40 5.82
N GLU A 78 8.78 -43.92 5.06
CA GLU A 78 8.96 -45.10 4.24
C GLU A 78 9.60 -44.74 2.90
N VAL A 79 10.60 -45.51 2.50
CA VAL A 79 11.37 -45.33 1.27
C VAL A 79 11.35 -46.59 0.42
N LEU A 80 11.36 -46.41 -0.90
CA LEU A 80 11.52 -47.47 -1.87
C LEU A 80 13.00 -47.65 -2.18
N VAL A 81 13.49 -48.88 -2.02
CA VAL A 81 14.90 -49.25 -2.17
C VAL A 81 15.06 -50.24 -3.32
N GLN A 82 15.98 -49.92 -4.24
CA GLN A 82 16.44 -50.81 -5.30
C GLN A 82 17.85 -51.32 -5.00
N PHE A 83 18.19 -52.46 -5.58
CA PHE A 83 19.49 -53.11 -5.40
C PHE A 83 20.23 -53.13 -6.74
N LEU A 84 21.38 -52.46 -6.81
CA LEU A 84 22.16 -52.35 -8.05
C LEU A 84 22.62 -53.75 -8.48
N GLU A 85 22.29 -54.14 -9.71
CA GLU A 85 22.56 -55.50 -10.25
C GLU A 85 21.92 -56.63 -9.43
N ASN A 86 20.80 -56.37 -8.74
CA ASN A 86 20.15 -57.28 -7.79
C ASN A 86 21.04 -57.70 -6.60
N ASP A 87 22.13 -56.97 -6.34
CA ASP A 87 23.04 -57.24 -5.23
C ASP A 87 22.48 -56.66 -3.92
N ILE A 88 22.13 -57.55 -2.97
CA ILE A 88 21.54 -57.17 -1.69
C ILE A 88 22.43 -56.20 -0.88
N ASP A 89 23.75 -56.21 -1.12
CA ASP A 89 24.71 -55.34 -0.44
C ASP A 89 24.81 -53.93 -1.06
N ARG A 90 24.10 -53.66 -2.16
CA ARG A 90 24.18 -52.38 -2.90
C ARG A 90 22.83 -51.68 -2.99
N PRO A 91 22.22 -51.30 -1.85
CA PRO A 91 20.95 -50.59 -1.84
C PRO A 91 21.09 -49.14 -2.36
N LEU A 92 20.02 -48.66 -2.97
CA LEU A 92 19.82 -47.29 -3.43
C LEU A 92 18.36 -46.91 -3.18
N ILE A 93 18.13 -45.82 -2.46
CA ILE A 93 16.78 -45.27 -2.30
C ILE A 93 16.41 -44.55 -3.59
N VAL A 94 15.29 -44.94 -4.20
CA VAL A 94 14.80 -44.38 -5.47
C VAL A 94 13.57 -43.48 -5.30
N GLY A 95 12.96 -43.48 -4.12
CA GLY A 95 11.82 -42.61 -3.78
C GLY A 95 11.35 -42.77 -2.34
N ALA A 96 10.46 -41.88 -1.91
CA ALA A 96 9.71 -41.98 -0.67
C ALA A 96 8.26 -42.36 -0.97
N LEU A 97 7.63 -43.11 -0.07
CA LEU A 97 6.27 -43.61 -0.22
C LEU A 97 5.38 -43.05 0.90
N TYR A 98 4.16 -42.65 0.55
CA TYR A 98 3.10 -42.50 1.54
C TYR A 98 2.56 -43.89 1.87
N ASN A 99 2.32 -44.15 3.15
CA ASN A 99 1.99 -45.49 3.65
C ASN A 99 0.62 -45.56 4.34
N GLY A 100 -0.22 -44.55 4.13
CA GLY A 100 -1.59 -44.52 4.64
C GLY A 100 -1.70 -44.43 6.16
N GLN A 101 -0.60 -44.29 6.92
CA GLN A 101 -0.67 -44.11 8.36
C GLN A 101 -1.18 -42.71 8.70
N GLY A 102 -2.44 -42.59 9.10
CA GLY A 102 -3.05 -41.34 9.50
C GLY A 102 -4.36 -41.53 10.24
N GLU A 103 -4.92 -40.46 10.80
CA GLU A 103 -6.15 -40.53 11.61
C GLU A 103 -7.33 -41.13 10.83
N GLY A 104 -7.34 -40.98 9.50
CA GLY A 104 -8.32 -41.58 8.56
C GLY A 104 -7.78 -42.60 7.58
N GLY A 105 -6.60 -43.13 7.86
CA GLY A 105 -5.97 -44.13 7.02
C GLY A 105 -6.69 -45.47 7.09
N THR A 106 -6.82 -46.15 5.96
CA THR A 106 -7.14 -47.58 5.93
C THR A 106 -5.95 -48.36 6.47
N LEU A 107 -6.17 -49.28 7.43
CA LEU A 107 -5.10 -50.11 7.98
C LEU A 107 -4.36 -50.86 6.86
N PRO A 108 -3.00 -50.93 6.89
CA PRO A 108 -2.26 -51.72 5.92
C PRO A 108 -2.65 -53.20 5.99
N THR A 109 -3.29 -53.69 4.93
CA THR A 109 -3.65 -55.11 4.81
C THR A 109 -2.71 -55.81 3.82
N PRO A 110 -2.23 -57.04 4.10
CA PRO A 110 -1.50 -57.82 3.12
C PRO A 110 -2.35 -58.01 1.84
N GLY A 111 -1.89 -57.44 0.72
CA GLY A 111 -2.56 -57.60 -0.58
C GLY A 111 -3.81 -56.75 -0.82
N GLY A 112 -4.02 -55.66 -0.05
CA GLY A 112 -5.07 -54.66 -0.35
C GLY A 112 -6.51 -55.09 -0.02
N LYS A 113 -6.70 -56.14 0.79
CA LYS A 113 -8.02 -56.58 1.26
C LYS A 113 -8.45 -55.78 2.50
N SER A 114 -9.33 -54.79 2.33
CA SER A 114 -9.93 -54.09 3.45
C SER A 114 -10.98 -54.96 4.14
N GLU A 115 -10.76 -55.39 5.38
CA GLU A 115 -11.76 -56.10 6.20
C GLU A 115 -12.66 -55.14 7.00
N GLN A 116 -12.33 -53.85 7.05
CA GLN A 116 -13.11 -52.79 7.74
C GLN A 116 -13.49 -51.66 6.78
N GLU A 117 -14.69 -51.12 6.94
CA GLU A 117 -15.11 -49.86 6.31
C GLU A 117 -14.28 -48.71 6.88
N SER A 118 -13.81 -47.81 6.01
CA SER A 118 -13.11 -46.59 6.44
C SER A 118 -14.05 -45.69 7.24
N ASP A 119 -13.71 -45.40 8.50
CA ASP A 119 -14.44 -44.43 9.31
C ASP A 119 -14.26 -43.02 8.73
N THR A 120 -15.31 -42.49 8.11
CA THR A 120 -15.29 -41.14 7.51
C THR A 120 -15.77 -40.06 8.48
N ALA A 121 -16.25 -40.41 9.67
CA ALA A 121 -16.78 -39.45 10.65
C ALA A 121 -15.71 -38.47 11.12
N ILE A 122 -14.47 -38.93 11.23
CA ILE A 122 -13.32 -38.12 11.60
C ILE A 122 -13.04 -36.96 10.62
N PHE A 123 -13.45 -37.08 9.35
CA PHE A 123 -13.28 -36.02 8.35
C PHE A 123 -14.35 -34.93 8.52
N GLY A 124 -15.51 -35.29 9.08
CA GLY A 124 -16.69 -34.42 9.17
C GLY A 124 -16.53 -33.16 10.03
N ALA A 125 -15.51 -33.10 10.91
CA ALA A 125 -15.22 -31.89 11.70
C ALA A 125 -14.56 -30.77 10.88
N ALA A 126 -14.03 -31.07 9.68
CA ALA A 126 -13.38 -30.06 8.86
C ALA A 126 -14.41 -29.07 8.28
N ASN A 127 -14.04 -27.80 8.31
CA ASN A 127 -14.81 -26.70 7.72
C ASN A 127 -13.86 -25.55 7.35
N ASP A 128 -14.40 -24.43 6.88
CA ASP A 128 -13.60 -23.28 6.42
C ASP A 128 -12.65 -22.70 7.48
N HIS A 129 -12.85 -23.03 8.75
CA HIS A 129 -12.09 -22.53 9.90
C HIS A 129 -11.50 -23.63 10.81
N ALA A 130 -11.75 -24.90 10.52
CA ALA A 130 -11.26 -26.00 11.34
C ALA A 130 -10.72 -27.15 10.49
N VAL A 131 -9.60 -27.70 10.94
CA VAL A 131 -8.97 -28.88 10.35
C VAL A 131 -9.52 -30.16 10.97
N SER A 132 -9.44 -31.27 10.25
CA SER A 132 -9.71 -32.61 10.78
C SER A 132 -8.86 -33.65 10.06
N ALA A 133 -8.72 -34.85 10.64
CA ALA A 133 -7.98 -35.98 10.08
C ALA A 133 -6.59 -35.58 9.53
N GLN A 134 -5.81 -34.90 10.38
CA GLN A 134 -4.57 -34.23 10.00
C GLN A 134 -3.35 -35.13 10.09
N GLY A 135 -3.42 -36.20 10.87
CA GLY A 135 -2.26 -37.01 11.19
C GLY A 135 -1.73 -37.77 9.99
N ASN A 136 -0.46 -37.57 9.64
CA ASN A 136 0.39 -38.69 9.26
C ASN A 136 1.15 -39.14 10.52
N LEU A 137 0.82 -40.32 11.05
CA LEU A 137 1.39 -40.81 12.32
C LEU A 137 2.90 -41.12 12.22
N ALA A 138 3.44 -41.24 11.01
CA ALA A 138 4.87 -41.39 10.75
C ALA A 138 5.63 -40.06 10.62
N GLY A 139 4.97 -38.92 10.86
CA GLY A 139 5.58 -37.59 10.98
C GLY A 139 5.04 -36.57 9.98
N GLY A 140 4.33 -35.57 10.51
CA GLY A 140 3.83 -34.39 9.79
C GLY A 140 2.32 -34.43 9.49
N ASN A 141 1.79 -33.35 8.93
CA ASN A 141 0.42 -33.33 8.42
C ASN A 141 0.34 -34.14 7.12
N GLY A 142 -0.80 -34.79 6.88
CA GLY A 142 -1.10 -35.40 5.59
C GLY A 142 -0.88 -34.42 4.43
N PRO A 143 -0.50 -34.91 3.24
CA PRO A 143 -0.40 -34.07 2.06
C PRO A 143 -1.79 -33.53 1.62
N LEU A 144 -1.84 -32.21 1.39
CA LEU A 144 -2.99 -31.42 0.92
C LEU A 144 -3.67 -31.97 -0.34
N TRP A 145 -2.93 -32.72 -1.15
CA TRP A 145 -3.35 -33.25 -2.43
C TRP A 145 -3.90 -34.68 -2.38
N HIS A 146 -3.92 -35.33 -1.22
CA HIS A 146 -4.54 -36.65 -1.07
C HIS A 146 -6.04 -36.46 -0.83
N GLY A 147 -6.74 -36.21 -1.92
CA GLY A 147 -8.19 -36.09 -1.91
C GLY A 147 -8.86 -37.44 -1.64
N ALA A 148 -9.93 -37.42 -0.84
CA ALA A 148 -10.74 -38.61 -0.57
C ALA A 148 -12.01 -38.64 -1.43
N ALA A 149 -12.72 -37.51 -1.54
CA ALA A 149 -13.88 -37.35 -2.43
C ALA A 149 -14.24 -35.87 -2.66
N ALA A 150 -14.96 -35.58 -3.74
CA ALA A 150 -15.54 -34.25 -3.98
C ALA A 150 -16.66 -33.87 -2.96
N ALA A 151 -17.19 -34.86 -2.23
CA ALA A 151 -18.20 -34.65 -1.19
C ALA A 151 -17.58 -34.16 0.13
N SER A 152 -18.40 -33.53 0.99
CA SER A 152 -17.96 -33.04 2.31
C SER A 152 -17.33 -34.12 3.18
N ALA A 153 -17.84 -35.35 3.11
CA ALA A 153 -17.30 -36.51 3.84
C ALA A 153 -15.86 -36.89 3.42
N GLY A 154 -15.37 -36.40 2.28
CA GLY A 154 -14.02 -36.63 1.78
C GLY A 154 -13.20 -35.34 1.63
N HIS A 155 -13.43 -34.38 2.54
CA HIS A 155 -12.76 -33.06 2.55
C HIS A 155 -13.00 -32.18 1.31
N ARG A 156 -13.99 -32.52 0.48
CA ARG A 156 -14.31 -31.82 -0.79
C ARG A 156 -13.11 -31.73 -1.74
N ASN A 157 -12.19 -32.68 -1.61
CA ASN A 157 -10.96 -32.73 -2.36
C ASN A 157 -11.03 -33.94 -3.29
N SER A 158 -11.22 -33.68 -4.58
CA SER A 158 -11.29 -34.71 -5.63
C SER A 158 -9.91 -35.17 -6.10
N ALA A 159 -8.84 -34.88 -5.35
CA ALA A 159 -7.44 -35.12 -5.72
C ALA A 159 -7.01 -34.38 -7.00
N ALA A 160 -7.64 -33.23 -7.28
CA ALA A 160 -7.25 -32.32 -8.36
C ALA A 160 -6.19 -31.30 -7.93
N GLN A 161 -5.64 -31.45 -6.71
CA GLN A 161 -4.56 -30.61 -6.21
C GLN A 161 -3.23 -31.32 -6.38
N TRP A 162 -2.17 -30.57 -6.67
CA TRP A 162 -0.79 -31.05 -6.63
C TRP A 162 0.11 -29.96 -6.05
N GLY A 163 1.20 -30.36 -5.39
CA GLY A 163 2.10 -29.37 -4.81
C GLY A 163 3.30 -29.96 -4.09
N ILE A 164 4.01 -29.07 -3.42
CA ILE A 164 5.14 -29.38 -2.55
C ILE A 164 4.90 -28.71 -1.22
N ARG A 165 5.05 -29.45 -0.13
CA ARG A 165 4.96 -28.93 1.24
C ARG A 165 6.19 -29.39 2.02
N SER A 166 6.87 -28.43 2.64
CA SER A 166 7.92 -28.71 3.61
C SER A 166 7.32 -28.93 5.01
N LYS A 167 8.17 -29.25 5.97
CA LYS A 167 7.85 -29.19 7.40
C LYS A 167 8.98 -28.42 8.06
N GLU A 168 8.65 -27.55 9.00
CA GLU A 168 9.58 -26.86 9.87
C GLU A 168 10.46 -27.88 10.60
N PHE A 169 11.73 -27.51 10.78
CA PHE A 169 12.69 -28.39 11.42
C PHE A 169 12.49 -28.38 12.94
N GLY A 170 12.10 -29.53 13.51
CA GLY A 170 11.80 -29.67 14.95
C GLY A 170 10.51 -28.99 15.41
N GLY A 171 9.74 -28.40 14.49
CA GLY A 171 8.47 -27.73 14.75
C GLY A 171 7.31 -28.30 13.92
N SER A 172 6.18 -27.60 13.92
CA SER A 172 4.96 -27.98 13.20
C SER A 172 4.62 -27.04 12.03
N GLY A 173 5.39 -25.98 11.82
CA GLY A 173 5.24 -25.08 10.69
C GLY A 173 5.57 -25.75 9.35
N TYR A 174 5.34 -25.04 8.25
CA TYR A 174 5.59 -25.52 6.91
C TYR A 174 5.64 -24.37 5.90
N ASN A 175 6.27 -24.63 4.76
CA ASN A 175 6.11 -23.85 3.53
C ASN A 175 5.41 -24.72 2.49
N GLN A 176 4.59 -24.13 1.64
CA GLN A 176 3.88 -24.88 0.61
C GLN A 176 3.73 -24.09 -0.69
N LEU A 177 3.74 -24.85 -1.79
CA LEU A 177 3.29 -24.42 -3.10
C LEU A 177 2.22 -25.42 -3.55
N VAL A 178 1.00 -24.94 -3.79
CA VAL A 178 -0.15 -25.77 -4.18
C VAL A 178 -0.73 -25.23 -5.48
N PHE A 179 -1.00 -26.12 -6.41
CA PHE A 179 -1.77 -25.94 -7.62
C PHE A 179 -3.09 -26.69 -7.45
N ASP A 180 -4.21 -26.02 -7.68
CA ASP A 180 -5.54 -26.64 -7.68
C ASP A 180 -6.08 -26.58 -9.11
N ASP A 181 -6.16 -27.75 -9.75
CA ASP A 181 -6.59 -27.93 -11.13
C ASP A 181 -8.08 -28.29 -11.22
N THR A 182 -8.86 -28.04 -10.15
CA THR A 182 -10.32 -28.20 -10.19
C THR A 182 -10.90 -27.36 -11.35
N ASP A 183 -11.75 -27.99 -12.16
CA ASP A 183 -12.32 -27.40 -13.36
C ASP A 183 -12.89 -25.99 -13.12
N SER A 184 -12.44 -25.03 -13.95
CA SER A 184 -12.81 -23.60 -13.88
C SER A 184 -12.53 -22.91 -12.54
N GLN A 185 -11.74 -23.54 -11.68
CA GLN A 185 -11.37 -23.06 -10.34
C GLN A 185 -9.85 -23.10 -10.15
N GLY A 186 -9.11 -22.88 -11.25
CA GLY A 186 -7.65 -22.82 -11.25
C GLY A 186 -7.12 -21.87 -10.17
N ARG A 187 -6.23 -22.38 -9.33
CA ARG A 187 -5.65 -21.62 -8.21
C ARG A 187 -4.20 -22.01 -7.98
N ILE A 188 -3.39 -21.03 -7.59
CA ILE A 188 -2.04 -21.23 -7.05
C ILE A 188 -1.95 -20.62 -5.66
N GLN A 189 -1.35 -21.33 -4.71
CA GLN A 189 -1.01 -20.81 -3.39
C GLN A 189 0.46 -21.04 -3.08
N LEU A 190 1.18 -19.96 -2.77
CA LEU A 190 2.49 -19.99 -2.15
C LEU A 190 2.34 -19.49 -0.71
N LYS A 191 2.62 -20.34 0.28
CA LYS A 191 2.36 -20.06 1.70
C LYS A 191 3.53 -20.43 2.58
N SER A 192 3.76 -19.62 3.61
CA SER A 192 4.47 -20.00 4.83
C SER A 192 3.49 -19.98 6.00
N SER A 193 3.56 -20.98 6.87
CA SER A 193 2.82 -20.96 8.14
C SER A 193 3.32 -19.83 9.06
N HIS A 194 4.58 -19.40 8.90
CA HIS A 194 5.13 -18.28 9.65
C HIS A 194 4.38 -17.00 9.31
N ALA A 195 3.85 -16.32 10.34
CA ALA A 195 3.01 -15.14 10.21
C ALA A 195 1.82 -15.30 9.23
N ALA A 196 1.41 -16.54 8.96
CA ALA A 196 0.44 -16.88 7.92
C ALA A 196 0.66 -16.08 6.62
N SER A 197 1.90 -16.01 6.14
CA SER A 197 2.26 -15.23 4.94
C SER A 197 1.93 -16.00 3.67
N GLU A 198 1.15 -15.41 2.75
CA GLU A 198 0.66 -16.10 1.55
C GLU A 198 0.58 -15.18 0.33
N LEU A 199 0.87 -15.75 -0.85
CA LEU A 199 0.45 -15.28 -2.16
C LEU A 199 -0.55 -16.28 -2.74
N ASN A 200 -1.79 -15.85 -2.94
CA ASN A 200 -2.87 -16.64 -3.52
C ASN A 200 -3.30 -16.02 -4.86
N LEU A 201 -3.43 -16.85 -5.91
CA LEU A 201 -3.79 -16.43 -7.27
C LEU A 201 -4.95 -17.28 -7.80
N GLY A 202 -5.87 -16.67 -8.56
CA GLY A 202 -6.97 -17.34 -9.24
C GLY A 202 -8.24 -17.43 -8.40
N HIS A 203 -8.77 -18.64 -8.24
CA HIS A 203 -9.98 -18.94 -7.47
C HIS A 203 -9.65 -19.11 -5.98
N LEU A 204 -9.75 -18.03 -5.20
CA LEU A 204 -9.33 -18.02 -3.80
C LEU A 204 -10.40 -18.70 -2.94
N ILE A 205 -10.01 -19.74 -2.20
CA ILE A 205 -10.92 -20.49 -1.31
C ILE A 205 -10.42 -20.44 0.14
N HIS A 206 -11.32 -20.77 1.07
CA HIS A 206 -10.91 -21.24 2.38
C HIS A 206 -10.17 -22.57 2.26
N THR A 207 -9.12 -22.76 3.05
CA THR A 207 -8.35 -24.01 3.08
C THR A 207 -8.00 -24.33 4.52
N ALA A 208 -8.52 -25.46 5.00
CA ALA A 208 -8.19 -26.00 6.30
C ALA A 208 -7.47 -27.33 6.07
N ASP A 209 -6.16 -27.22 5.82
CA ASP A 209 -5.34 -28.35 5.38
C ASP A 209 -5.97 -29.07 4.17
N ASN A 210 -6.16 -30.40 4.18
CA ASN A 210 -6.75 -31.14 3.05
C ASN A 210 -8.18 -30.71 2.68
N TYR A 211 -8.89 -30.02 3.59
CA TYR A 211 -10.24 -29.54 3.36
C TYR A 211 -10.28 -28.39 2.36
N ARG A 212 -10.96 -28.63 1.24
CA ARG A 212 -11.26 -27.66 0.20
C ARG A 212 -12.53 -26.88 0.55
N GLY A 213 -12.34 -25.66 1.04
CA GLY A 213 -13.40 -24.82 1.58
C GLY A 213 -14.24 -24.07 0.56
N SER A 214 -15.07 -23.17 1.06
CA SER A 214 -15.89 -22.27 0.26
C SER A 214 -15.08 -21.19 -0.45
N LEU A 215 -15.70 -20.53 -1.45
CA LEU A 215 -15.13 -19.38 -2.15
C LEU A 215 -14.87 -18.23 -1.17
N ARG A 216 -13.65 -17.70 -1.20
CA ARG A 216 -13.20 -16.56 -0.40
C ARG A 216 -12.97 -15.30 -1.24
N GLY A 217 -12.69 -15.47 -2.53
CA GLY A 217 -12.48 -14.35 -3.46
C GLY A 217 -11.97 -14.79 -4.83
N LEU A 218 -11.77 -13.82 -5.72
CA LEU A 218 -11.21 -14.03 -7.05
C LEU A 218 -10.07 -13.02 -7.28
N GLY A 219 -9.03 -13.44 -8.00
CA GLY A 219 -7.93 -12.56 -8.39
C GLY A 219 -6.63 -12.90 -7.67
N ALA A 220 -6.00 -11.90 -7.06
CA ALA A 220 -4.73 -12.06 -6.37
C ALA A 220 -4.81 -11.51 -4.95
N GLU A 221 -4.23 -12.22 -4.00
CA GLU A 221 -4.08 -11.79 -2.61
C GLU A 221 -2.64 -12.00 -2.18
N LEU A 222 -2.02 -10.95 -1.65
CA LEU A 222 -0.81 -11.02 -0.86
C LEU A 222 -1.17 -10.66 0.59
N ARG A 223 -0.97 -11.58 1.54
CA ARG A 223 -1.30 -11.36 2.96
C ARG A 223 -0.20 -11.83 3.90
N THR A 224 -0.14 -11.24 5.09
CA THR A 224 0.71 -11.64 6.21
C THR A 224 0.20 -10.99 7.51
N ASP A 225 0.38 -11.67 8.64
CA ASP A 225 0.19 -11.10 9.98
C ASP A 225 1.46 -10.40 10.49
N GLY A 226 2.56 -10.54 9.74
CA GLY A 226 3.84 -9.85 9.99
C GLY A 226 3.94 -8.52 9.23
N TYR A 227 5.16 -7.99 9.14
CA TYR A 227 5.42 -6.79 8.34
C TYR A 227 5.40 -7.11 6.83
N GLY A 228 4.87 -6.19 6.03
CA GLY A 228 4.85 -6.26 4.57
C GLY A 228 5.54 -5.06 3.93
N ALA A 229 6.21 -5.28 2.80
CA ALA A 229 6.80 -4.21 2.01
C ALA A 229 6.69 -4.52 0.51
N VAL A 230 6.21 -3.54 -0.27
CA VAL A 230 6.28 -3.54 -1.73
C VAL A 230 7.23 -2.42 -2.14
N ARG A 231 8.32 -2.76 -2.83
CA ARG A 231 9.37 -1.80 -3.21
C ARG A 231 9.70 -1.95 -4.68
N ALA A 232 9.60 -0.85 -5.41
CA ALA A 232 9.98 -0.78 -6.82
C ALA A 232 10.89 0.43 -7.04
N ALA A 233 12.19 0.16 -7.21
CA ALA A 233 13.24 1.19 -7.22
C ALA A 233 13.13 2.16 -8.41
N THR A 234 12.46 1.77 -9.49
CA THR A 234 12.29 2.55 -10.72
C THR A 234 10.87 3.12 -10.88
N GLY A 235 10.01 2.99 -9.85
CA GLY A 235 8.62 3.45 -9.86
C GLY A 235 7.61 2.32 -9.68
N LEU A 236 6.39 2.67 -9.23
CA LEU A 236 5.30 1.74 -8.94
C LEU A 236 3.98 2.27 -9.52
N LEU A 237 3.30 1.46 -10.32
CA LEU A 237 1.94 1.73 -10.80
C LEU A 237 0.95 0.86 -10.03
N VAL A 238 -0.04 1.50 -9.38
CA VAL A 238 -1.18 0.84 -8.76
C VAL A 238 -2.44 1.31 -9.47
N THR A 239 -3.11 0.43 -10.20
CA THR A 239 -4.21 0.83 -11.07
C THR A 239 -5.38 -0.15 -11.05
N SER A 240 -6.60 0.39 -11.17
CA SER A 240 -7.82 -0.40 -11.40
C SER A 240 -8.27 -0.37 -12.87
N TYR A 241 -7.47 0.21 -13.76
CA TYR A 241 -7.73 0.15 -15.19
C TYR A 241 -7.27 -1.19 -15.73
N LYS A 242 -8.15 -1.85 -16.50
CA LYS A 242 -7.81 -3.10 -17.17
C LYS A 242 -6.84 -2.81 -18.33
N ILE A 243 -5.94 -3.75 -18.54
CA ILE A 243 -5.20 -3.87 -19.79
C ILE A 243 -5.71 -5.08 -20.57
N THR A 244 -5.57 -5.04 -21.89
CA THR A 244 -5.83 -6.20 -22.74
C THR A 244 -4.71 -7.22 -22.56
N HIS A 245 -5.05 -8.40 -22.03
CA HIS A 245 -4.09 -9.47 -21.74
C HIS A 245 -4.65 -10.82 -22.20
N GLY A 246 -4.62 -11.04 -23.51
CA GLY A 246 -5.09 -12.24 -24.20
C GLY A 246 -3.96 -12.96 -24.96
N ALA A 247 -4.35 -13.99 -25.71
CA ALA A 247 -3.43 -14.71 -26.60
C ALA A 247 -3.10 -13.91 -27.88
N ASP A 248 -4.02 -13.04 -28.29
CA ASP A 248 -4.02 -12.21 -29.50
C ASP A 248 -3.49 -10.79 -29.27
N ALA A 249 -3.65 -10.26 -28.06
CA ALA A 249 -3.15 -8.92 -27.70
C ALA A 249 -2.66 -8.88 -26.25
N ARG A 250 -1.47 -8.29 -26.04
CA ARG A 250 -0.87 -8.07 -24.72
C ARG A 250 -0.37 -6.64 -24.62
N GLU A 251 -1.15 -5.82 -23.94
CA GLU A 251 -0.73 -4.47 -23.59
C GLU A 251 0.40 -4.51 -22.55
N PRO A 252 1.34 -3.54 -22.59
CA PRO A 252 2.45 -3.50 -21.65
C PRO A 252 2.00 -3.30 -20.20
N ALA A 253 2.72 -3.89 -19.25
CA ALA A 253 2.40 -3.79 -17.83
C ALA A 253 2.47 -2.35 -17.27
N GLY A 254 3.25 -1.48 -17.91
CA GLY A 254 3.36 -0.06 -17.56
C GLY A 254 2.36 0.85 -18.26
N ASP A 255 1.39 0.29 -19.02
CA ASP A 255 0.34 1.11 -19.63
C ASP A 255 -0.47 1.86 -18.55
N ASN A 256 -0.56 3.17 -18.72
CA ASN A 256 -1.29 4.04 -17.81
C ASN A 256 -2.00 5.18 -18.56
N VAL A 257 -2.54 4.91 -19.76
CA VAL A 257 -3.15 5.93 -20.62
C VAL A 257 -4.19 6.78 -19.87
N ALA A 258 -5.03 6.15 -19.05
CA ALA A 258 -6.05 6.84 -18.29
C ALA A 258 -5.49 7.71 -17.15
N GLY A 259 -4.48 7.21 -16.41
CA GLY A 259 -3.80 8.00 -15.38
C GLY A 259 -3.06 9.21 -15.97
N ILE A 260 -2.41 9.02 -17.13
CA ILE A 260 -1.77 10.09 -17.90
C ILE A 260 -2.82 11.13 -18.34
N ALA A 261 -3.99 10.70 -18.83
CA ALA A 261 -5.06 11.62 -19.23
C ALA A 261 -5.59 12.45 -18.05
N MET A 262 -5.76 11.84 -16.87
CA MET A 262 -6.15 12.57 -15.65
C MET A 262 -5.10 13.61 -15.22
N LEU A 263 -3.80 13.26 -15.30
CA LEU A 263 -2.73 14.22 -15.01
C LEU A 263 -2.64 15.33 -16.06
N LYS A 264 -2.91 15.06 -17.34
CA LYS A 264 -3.05 16.11 -18.37
C LYS A 264 -4.14 17.11 -18.01
N GLN A 265 -5.31 16.61 -17.60
CA GLN A 265 -6.42 17.47 -17.15
C GLN A 265 -6.02 18.29 -15.91
N ALA A 266 -5.31 17.69 -14.95
CA ALA A 266 -4.80 18.40 -13.78
C ALA A 266 -3.83 19.52 -14.16
N VAL A 267 -2.91 19.28 -15.12
CA VAL A 267 -2.00 20.31 -15.66
C VAL A 267 -2.79 21.48 -16.27
N THR A 268 -3.79 21.20 -17.12
CA THR A 268 -4.65 22.23 -17.72
C THR A 268 -5.45 23.02 -16.68
N LEU A 269 -5.98 22.34 -15.66
CA LEU A 269 -6.69 22.99 -14.57
C LEU A 269 -5.76 23.90 -13.76
N GLY A 270 -4.56 23.42 -13.45
CA GLY A 270 -3.53 24.20 -12.76
C GLY A 270 -3.12 25.45 -13.52
N GLU A 271 -2.92 25.36 -14.83
CA GLU A 271 -2.64 26.52 -15.69
C GLU A 271 -3.78 27.54 -15.66
N THR A 272 -5.01 27.08 -15.90
CA THR A 272 -6.20 27.94 -15.98
C THR A 272 -6.43 28.69 -14.66
N PHE A 273 -6.38 28.00 -13.53
CA PHE A 273 -6.59 28.61 -12.22
C PHE A 273 -5.40 29.44 -11.74
N SER A 274 -4.17 29.10 -12.15
CA SER A 274 -3.00 29.95 -11.89
C SER A 274 -3.08 31.27 -12.67
N ALA A 275 -3.56 31.23 -13.92
CA ALA A 275 -3.82 32.42 -14.71
C ALA A 275 -4.93 33.27 -14.06
N ALA A 276 -6.05 32.65 -13.67
CA ALA A 276 -7.13 33.35 -12.96
C ALA A 276 -6.64 33.99 -11.64
N ALA A 277 -5.83 33.28 -10.86
CA ALA A 277 -5.22 33.81 -9.65
C ALA A 277 -4.39 35.07 -9.93
N THR A 278 -3.61 35.05 -11.02
CA THR A 278 -2.80 36.20 -11.45
C THR A 278 -3.69 37.37 -11.91
N THR A 279 -4.72 37.10 -12.71
CA THR A 279 -5.69 38.12 -13.18
C THR A 279 -6.40 38.80 -12.02
N HIS A 280 -6.79 38.04 -11.00
CA HIS A 280 -7.47 38.53 -9.81
C HIS A 280 -6.50 38.95 -8.68
N GLN A 281 -5.21 39.08 -8.98
CA GLN A 281 -4.18 39.59 -8.07
C GLN A 281 -4.10 38.83 -6.73
N THR A 282 -4.30 37.51 -6.74
CA THR A 282 -4.04 36.62 -5.61
C THR A 282 -2.83 35.71 -5.89
N VAL A 283 -2.56 34.76 -5.01
CA VAL A 283 -1.37 33.89 -5.07
C VAL A 283 -1.52 32.84 -6.18
N ALA A 284 -0.62 32.88 -7.16
CA ALA A 284 -0.56 31.91 -8.26
C ALA A 284 -0.03 30.53 -7.83
N PHE A 285 -0.24 29.49 -8.65
CA PHE A 285 -0.04 28.11 -8.21
C PHE A 285 1.42 27.68 -8.35
N ALA A 286 2.09 27.43 -7.22
CA ALA A 286 3.46 26.93 -7.17
C ALA A 286 3.65 25.58 -7.90
N SER A 287 2.62 24.73 -7.95
CA SER A 287 2.68 23.46 -8.67
C SER A 287 2.74 23.62 -10.20
N HIS A 288 2.24 24.74 -10.72
CA HIS A 288 2.26 25.07 -12.15
C HIS A 288 3.44 25.98 -12.54
N LEU A 289 3.79 26.94 -11.68
CA LEU A 289 4.88 27.89 -11.95
C LEU A 289 6.26 27.37 -11.52
N GLY A 290 6.32 26.52 -10.50
CA GLY A 290 7.54 26.13 -9.79
C GLY A 290 7.60 26.77 -8.39
N ALA A 291 7.86 25.96 -7.37
CA ALA A 291 7.79 26.39 -5.97
C ALA A 291 8.99 27.24 -5.52
N ALA A 292 10.19 26.90 -5.98
CA ALA A 292 11.43 27.61 -5.63
C ALA A 292 12.00 28.41 -6.81
N LYS A 293 11.86 27.90 -8.03
CA LYS A 293 12.34 28.51 -9.27
C LYS A 293 11.30 28.28 -10.36
N ALA A 294 11.05 29.30 -11.18
CA ALA A 294 10.14 29.20 -12.31
C ALA A 294 10.55 28.05 -13.25
N ASN A 295 9.58 27.25 -13.68
CA ASN A 295 9.76 26.10 -14.56
C ASN A 295 10.80 25.10 -14.04
N ALA A 296 10.77 24.82 -12.74
CA ALA A 296 11.62 23.80 -12.13
C ALA A 296 10.91 23.15 -10.94
N SER A 297 11.32 21.94 -10.64
CA SER A 297 10.87 21.13 -9.52
C SER A 297 12.00 20.28 -8.95
N LYS A 298 11.73 19.56 -7.86
CA LYS A 298 12.66 18.54 -7.35
C LYS A 298 12.71 17.30 -8.24
N LEU A 299 11.67 17.04 -9.03
CA LEU A 299 11.58 15.91 -9.93
C LEU A 299 12.26 16.19 -11.28
N ASP A 300 12.20 17.43 -11.75
CA ASP A 300 12.78 17.89 -13.01
C ASP A 300 13.25 19.35 -12.89
N ASP A 301 14.49 19.64 -13.29
CA ASP A 301 15.08 20.97 -13.19
C ASP A 301 14.60 21.96 -14.28
N LYS A 302 13.79 21.51 -15.23
CA LYS A 302 13.26 22.26 -16.38
C LYS A 302 11.73 22.27 -16.44
N GLU A 303 11.05 21.57 -15.54
CA GLU A 303 9.59 21.54 -15.48
C GLU A 303 9.09 21.82 -14.06
N ALA A 304 8.01 22.59 -13.96
CA ALA A 304 7.30 22.81 -12.70
C ALA A 304 6.72 21.49 -12.16
N PRO A 305 6.37 21.40 -10.85
CA PRO A 305 6.05 20.12 -10.21
C PRO A 305 4.95 19.30 -10.90
N LEU A 306 3.86 19.93 -11.34
CA LEU A 306 2.72 19.22 -11.93
C LEU A 306 3.01 18.73 -13.36
N PRO A 307 3.56 19.54 -14.29
CA PRO A 307 4.09 19.05 -15.57
C PRO A 307 5.17 17.96 -15.40
N ALA A 308 6.12 18.13 -14.48
CA ALA A 308 7.17 17.15 -14.22
C ALA A 308 6.60 15.78 -13.83
N MET A 309 5.55 15.76 -13.01
CA MET A 309 4.84 14.52 -12.65
C MET A 309 4.16 13.89 -13.87
N LEU A 310 3.53 14.69 -14.74
CA LEU A 310 2.94 14.21 -15.99
C LEU A 310 4.01 13.59 -16.91
N THR A 311 5.15 14.26 -17.10
CA THR A 311 6.28 13.75 -17.89
C THR A 311 6.83 12.44 -17.31
N ALA A 312 6.97 12.37 -15.99
CA ALA A 312 7.44 11.16 -15.31
C ALA A 312 6.53 9.96 -15.54
N VAL A 313 5.20 10.11 -15.47
CA VAL A 313 4.26 9.00 -15.71
C VAL A 313 4.05 8.67 -17.18
N SER A 314 4.39 9.60 -18.09
CA SER A 314 4.21 9.47 -19.54
C SER A 314 5.43 8.86 -20.24
N GLY A 315 6.37 8.28 -19.48
CA GLY A 315 7.61 7.76 -20.02
C GLY A 315 7.40 6.66 -21.09
N MET A 316 8.18 6.74 -22.16
CA MET A 316 8.23 5.79 -23.26
C MET A 316 9.67 5.30 -23.40
N LEU A 317 10.00 4.22 -22.68
CA LEU A 317 11.37 3.70 -22.54
C LEU A 317 11.63 2.57 -23.54
N SER A 318 12.90 2.28 -23.84
CA SER A 318 13.28 1.14 -24.69
C SER A 318 12.64 -0.18 -24.23
N GLY A 319 12.02 -0.89 -25.19
CA GLY A 319 11.47 -2.23 -25.00
C GLY A 319 12.48 -3.36 -25.25
N GLU A 320 13.72 -3.05 -25.64
CA GLU A 320 14.74 -4.05 -25.95
C GLU A 320 15.25 -4.78 -24.70
N SER A 321 15.54 -4.02 -23.64
CA SER A 321 16.03 -4.56 -22.37
C SER A 321 15.82 -3.58 -21.23
N MET A 322 15.85 -4.10 -20.00
CA MET A 322 15.78 -3.26 -18.80
C MET A 322 16.97 -2.30 -18.68
N ASP A 323 18.15 -2.66 -19.16
CA ASP A 323 19.33 -1.80 -19.09
C ASP A 323 19.25 -0.66 -20.11
N ALA A 324 18.76 -0.93 -21.32
CA ALA A 324 18.47 0.11 -22.31
C ALA A 324 17.38 1.08 -21.79
N ALA A 325 16.29 0.54 -21.22
CA ALA A 325 15.24 1.35 -20.61
C ALA A 325 15.78 2.28 -19.50
N ARG A 326 16.63 1.75 -18.61
CA ARG A 326 17.28 2.52 -17.53
C ARG A 326 18.21 3.60 -18.06
N GLY A 327 18.97 3.31 -19.12
CA GLY A 327 19.85 4.28 -19.77
C GLY A 327 19.10 5.49 -20.33
N GLU A 328 17.83 5.32 -20.69
CA GLU A 328 16.98 6.40 -21.24
C GLU A 328 16.20 7.19 -20.18
N MET A 329 16.04 6.66 -18.97
CA MET A 329 15.28 7.32 -17.89
C MET A 329 15.72 8.77 -17.64
N PRO A 330 17.02 9.13 -17.61
CA PRO A 330 17.45 10.51 -17.39
C PRO A 330 16.97 11.50 -18.46
N ALA A 331 16.74 11.01 -19.69
CA ALA A 331 16.24 11.83 -20.80
C ALA A 331 14.71 11.99 -20.80
N LYS A 332 14.00 11.19 -19.99
CA LYS A 332 12.53 11.20 -19.83
C LYS A 332 11.76 11.26 -21.17
N PRO A 333 12.03 10.34 -22.12
CA PRO A 333 11.30 10.32 -23.38
C PRO A 333 9.80 10.08 -23.15
N VAL A 334 8.94 10.86 -23.79
CA VAL A 334 7.46 10.74 -23.69
C VAL A 334 6.78 10.47 -25.03
N ALA A 335 7.52 10.58 -26.13
CA ALA A 335 6.97 10.39 -27.46
C ALA A 335 6.80 8.89 -27.75
N PRO A 336 5.64 8.45 -28.24
CA PRO A 336 5.49 7.08 -28.73
C PRO A 336 6.35 6.90 -29.98
N ALA A 337 7.11 5.80 -30.01
CA ALA A 337 7.93 5.40 -31.14
C ALA A 337 8.04 3.87 -31.17
N ASP A 338 8.36 3.32 -32.35
CA ASP A 338 8.58 1.88 -32.51
C ASP A 338 9.67 1.39 -31.55
N GLY A 339 9.42 0.27 -30.88
CA GLY A 339 10.34 -0.30 -29.89
C GLY A 339 10.33 0.40 -28.52
N LYS A 340 9.45 1.39 -28.29
CA LYS A 340 9.24 1.97 -26.95
C LYS A 340 8.06 1.33 -26.23
N LEU A 341 8.18 1.22 -24.91
CA LEU A 341 7.13 0.72 -24.01
C LEU A 341 6.76 1.80 -22.98
N PRO A 342 5.47 1.95 -22.65
CA PRO A 342 5.03 2.85 -21.60
C PRO A 342 5.54 2.33 -20.24
N ASN A 343 6.24 3.20 -19.52
CA ASN A 343 6.72 2.98 -18.16
C ASN A 343 7.10 4.33 -17.55
N SER A 344 7.04 4.47 -16.23
CA SER A 344 7.49 5.72 -15.63
C SER A 344 8.98 5.96 -15.87
N SER A 345 9.34 7.17 -16.27
CA SER A 345 10.72 7.60 -16.50
C SER A 345 11.43 8.05 -15.21
N SER A 346 10.75 8.01 -14.06
CA SER A 346 11.30 8.40 -12.76
C SER A 346 10.74 7.51 -11.65
N ALA A 347 11.40 7.49 -10.49
CA ALA A 347 10.99 6.68 -9.34
C ALA A 347 9.76 7.27 -8.62
N VAL A 348 8.60 7.28 -9.29
CA VAL A 348 7.33 7.78 -8.76
C VAL A 348 6.37 6.64 -8.44
N ILE A 349 5.45 6.88 -7.52
CA ILE A 349 4.30 6.01 -7.30
C ILE A 349 3.09 6.68 -7.95
N ALA A 350 2.51 6.01 -8.95
CA ALA A 350 1.30 6.44 -9.63
C ALA A 350 0.13 5.58 -9.18
N ILE A 351 -0.93 6.22 -8.67
CA ILE A 351 -2.18 5.54 -8.28
C ILE A 351 -3.29 6.05 -9.19
N ALA A 352 -3.92 5.16 -9.94
CA ALA A 352 -5.00 5.49 -10.87
C ALA A 352 -6.22 4.59 -10.64
N ALA A 353 -7.35 5.18 -10.24
CA ALA A 353 -8.58 4.45 -10.00
C ALA A 353 -9.65 4.86 -11.03
N LYS A 354 -10.28 3.87 -11.67
CA LYS A 354 -11.26 4.10 -12.75
C LYS A 354 -12.60 4.64 -12.23
N ALA A 355 -13.07 4.13 -11.09
CA ALA A 355 -14.38 4.48 -10.54
C ALA A 355 -14.26 5.48 -9.37
N GLY A 356 -13.24 5.31 -8.52
CA GLY A 356 -12.98 6.18 -7.37
C GLY A 356 -11.85 5.64 -6.52
N LEU A 357 -11.21 6.52 -5.76
CA LEU A 357 -10.14 6.19 -4.81
C LEU A 357 -10.56 6.65 -3.40
N GLY A 358 -10.66 5.70 -2.47
CA GLY A 358 -10.90 5.99 -1.06
C GLY A 358 -9.60 5.87 -0.25
N VAL A 359 -9.33 6.87 0.59
CA VAL A 359 -8.21 6.84 1.55
C VAL A 359 -8.79 7.14 2.92
N VAL A 360 -8.75 6.16 3.82
CA VAL A 360 -9.36 6.24 5.15
C VAL A 360 -8.38 5.74 6.21
N ALA A 361 -8.43 6.35 7.39
CA ALA A 361 -7.68 5.94 8.56
C ALA A 361 -8.56 6.07 9.79
N ALA A 362 -8.44 5.14 10.74
CA ALA A 362 -9.21 5.18 11.99
C ALA A 362 -8.73 6.28 12.96
N ASN A 363 -7.44 6.63 12.89
CA ASN A 363 -6.82 7.65 13.73
C ASN A 363 -6.45 8.86 12.85
N ASP A 364 -5.24 8.87 12.30
CA ASP A 364 -4.68 10.02 11.59
C ASP A 364 -4.44 9.72 10.10
N LEU A 365 -4.70 10.71 9.24
CA LEU A 365 -4.25 10.74 7.85
C LEU A 365 -3.29 11.92 7.69
N GLN A 366 -2.04 11.64 7.32
CA GLN A 366 -1.00 12.67 7.14
C GLN A 366 -0.50 12.70 5.70
N LEU A 367 -0.53 13.89 5.09
CA LEU A 367 0.09 14.17 3.80
C LEU A 367 1.23 15.18 4.03
N ALA A 368 2.47 14.73 3.84
CA ALA A 368 3.66 15.55 3.98
C ALA A 368 4.51 15.42 2.72
N ASN A 369 5.06 16.55 2.25
CA ASN A 369 5.82 16.61 1.01
C ASN A 369 6.94 17.65 1.16
N GLY A 370 7.97 17.57 0.31
CA GLY A 370 9.10 18.50 0.31
C GLY A 370 9.00 19.66 -0.69
N GLU A 371 7.93 19.75 -1.48
CA GLU A 371 7.79 20.74 -2.54
C GLU A 371 6.35 21.28 -2.68
N THR A 372 5.42 20.51 -3.25
CA THR A 372 3.99 20.90 -3.33
C THR A 372 3.02 19.75 -3.02
N ILE A 373 1.88 20.07 -2.40
CA ILE A 373 0.66 19.24 -2.42
C ILE A 373 -0.36 19.97 -3.29
N THR A 374 -0.94 19.23 -4.25
CA THR A 374 -1.96 19.74 -5.16
C THR A 374 -3.22 18.91 -5.03
N LEU A 375 -4.31 19.52 -4.58
CA LEU A 375 -5.64 18.91 -4.52
C LEU A 375 -6.52 19.59 -5.57
N MET A 376 -6.96 18.81 -6.55
CA MET A 376 -7.69 19.32 -7.72
C MET A 376 -8.92 18.47 -7.96
N SER A 377 -10.04 19.14 -8.20
CA SER A 377 -11.32 18.52 -8.55
C SER A 377 -11.85 19.19 -9.79
N GLY A 378 -12.40 18.41 -10.73
CA GLY A 378 -13.07 18.97 -11.90
C GLY A 378 -14.42 19.64 -11.57
N GLN A 379 -14.92 19.43 -10.35
CA GLN A 379 -16.16 19.99 -9.79
C GLN A 379 -15.84 20.48 -8.36
N ASP A 380 -16.58 20.02 -7.34
CA ASP A 380 -16.43 20.49 -5.97
C ASP A 380 -15.24 19.88 -5.21
N THR A 381 -14.65 20.67 -4.31
CA THR A 381 -13.73 20.19 -3.26
C THR A 381 -14.31 20.59 -1.91
N GLN A 382 -14.32 19.65 -0.95
CA GLN A 382 -14.91 19.87 0.36
C GLN A 382 -13.89 19.59 1.48
N PHE A 383 -13.81 20.49 2.44
CA PHE A 383 -13.06 20.30 3.68
C PHE A 383 -14.04 20.33 4.85
N VAL A 384 -14.34 19.16 5.39
CA VAL A 384 -15.32 18.99 6.48
C VAL A 384 -14.60 18.50 7.72
N THR A 385 -14.70 19.25 8.82
CA THR A 385 -14.06 18.91 10.10
C THR A 385 -15.09 18.91 11.23
N GLY A 386 -15.11 17.87 12.06
CA GLY A 386 -15.94 17.84 13.27
C GLY A 386 -15.41 18.72 14.41
N GLY A 387 -14.11 19.06 14.37
CA GLY A 387 -13.45 19.94 15.33
C GLY A 387 -13.09 21.29 14.71
N GLN A 388 -11.78 21.53 14.53
CA GLN A 388 -11.25 22.80 14.03
C GLN A 388 -10.53 22.59 12.70
N LEU A 389 -10.83 23.45 11.74
CA LEU A 389 -10.05 23.60 10.52
C LEU A 389 -9.00 24.70 10.73
N ARG A 390 -7.73 24.40 10.44
CA ARG A 390 -6.61 25.35 10.54
C ARG A 390 -5.87 25.42 9.21
N MET A 391 -5.53 26.64 8.79
CA MET A 391 -4.74 26.90 7.60
C MET A 391 -3.62 27.87 7.97
N HIS A 392 -2.38 27.43 7.75
CA HIS A 392 -1.18 28.22 8.04
C HIS A 392 -0.24 28.16 6.84
N SER A 393 0.39 29.29 6.51
CA SER A 393 1.36 29.40 5.42
C SER A 393 2.54 30.25 5.87
N GLY A 394 3.74 29.95 5.37
CA GLY A 394 4.94 30.73 5.65
C GLY A 394 5.07 32.00 4.80
N GLN A 395 4.30 32.13 3.72
CA GLN A 395 4.34 33.30 2.84
C GLN A 395 2.97 33.94 2.68
N ALA A 396 2.03 33.24 2.04
CA ALA A 396 0.72 33.80 1.73
C ALA A 396 -0.39 32.74 1.76
N ILE A 397 -1.62 33.19 2.00
CA ILE A 397 -2.85 32.42 1.81
C ILE A 397 -3.68 33.15 0.75
N GLY A 398 -3.85 32.53 -0.42
CA GLY A 398 -4.72 33.03 -1.48
C GLY A 398 -6.09 32.35 -1.43
N MET A 399 -7.16 33.13 -1.54
CA MET A 399 -8.53 32.62 -1.68
C MET A 399 -9.21 33.35 -2.83
N LEU A 400 -9.68 32.61 -3.82
CA LEU A 400 -10.36 33.14 -4.98
C LEU A 400 -11.68 32.39 -5.17
N GLY A 401 -12.79 33.09 -4.91
CA GLY A 401 -14.13 32.62 -5.20
C GLY A 401 -14.61 33.19 -6.52
N GLY A 402 -15.27 32.37 -7.33
CA GLY A 402 -16.02 32.89 -8.47
C GLY A 402 -15.19 33.39 -9.65
N ALA A 403 -14.00 32.83 -9.89
CA ALA A 403 -13.22 33.10 -11.09
C ALA A 403 -13.81 32.40 -12.33
N VAL A 404 -15.01 32.82 -12.72
CA VAL A 404 -15.74 32.35 -13.89
C VAL A 404 -16.05 33.52 -14.82
N THR A 405 -16.41 33.22 -16.07
CA THR A 405 -16.77 34.22 -17.07
C THR A 405 -17.86 35.16 -16.55
N ALA A 406 -17.70 36.46 -16.81
CA ALA A 406 -18.69 37.46 -16.40
C ALA A 406 -20.08 37.11 -16.95
N GLY A 407 -21.10 37.08 -16.07
CA GLY A 407 -22.50 36.79 -16.42
C GLY A 407 -23.01 35.38 -16.08
N ALA A 408 -22.15 34.48 -15.60
CA ALA A 408 -22.58 33.22 -14.99
C ALA A 408 -23.06 33.45 -13.54
N GLU A 409 -24.08 32.71 -13.08
CA GLU A 409 -24.48 32.72 -11.68
C GLU A 409 -23.32 32.26 -10.79
N ASN A 410 -22.91 33.12 -9.87
CA ASN A 410 -21.70 32.95 -9.11
C ASN A 410 -21.95 33.30 -7.64
N ILE A 411 -21.54 32.40 -6.74
CA ILE A 411 -21.74 32.52 -5.31
C ILE A 411 -20.71 33.48 -4.68
N GLY A 412 -19.57 33.69 -5.34
CA GLY A 412 -18.47 34.53 -4.83
C GLY A 412 -17.73 33.88 -3.66
N LEU A 413 -17.37 34.69 -2.65
CA LEU A 413 -16.72 34.23 -1.41
C LEU A 413 -17.65 34.50 -0.21
N GLN A 414 -17.96 33.47 0.58
CA GLN A 414 -18.74 33.58 1.80
C GLN A 414 -17.89 33.18 3.01
N LEU A 415 -17.81 34.06 4.01
CA LEU A 415 -17.11 33.84 5.27
C LEU A 415 -18.09 34.13 6.42
N VAL A 416 -18.61 33.07 7.05
CA VAL A 416 -19.68 33.18 8.04
C VAL A 416 -19.31 32.42 9.31
N ALA A 417 -19.39 33.09 10.45
CA ALA A 417 -19.39 32.45 11.76
C ALA A 417 -20.81 32.43 12.32
N ALA A 418 -21.40 31.24 12.48
CA ALA A 418 -22.74 31.10 13.06
C ALA A 418 -22.81 31.54 14.53
N LYS A 419 -21.69 31.44 15.24
CA LYS A 419 -21.49 31.91 16.61
C LYS A 419 -20.03 32.32 16.79
N GLY A 420 -19.79 33.25 17.72
CA GLY A 420 -18.46 33.80 17.97
C GLY A 420 -18.11 34.95 17.02
N ALA A 421 -16.95 35.55 17.22
CA ALA A 421 -16.48 36.68 16.42
C ALA A 421 -15.82 36.22 15.12
N VAL A 422 -15.99 37.01 14.07
CA VAL A 422 -15.10 37.00 12.89
C VAL A 422 -14.05 38.08 13.15
N ASP A 423 -12.79 37.68 13.24
CA ASP A 423 -11.66 38.58 13.50
C ASP A 423 -10.75 38.62 12.27
N LEU A 424 -10.57 39.81 11.69
CA LEU A 424 -9.78 40.06 10.48
C LEU A 424 -8.75 41.14 10.78
N GLN A 425 -7.47 40.81 10.67
CA GLN A 425 -6.37 41.70 11.05
C GLN A 425 -5.23 41.66 10.03
N ALA A 426 -4.68 42.84 9.73
CA ALA A 426 -3.37 42.99 9.13
C ALA A 426 -2.43 43.56 10.21
N GLN A 427 -1.73 42.68 10.93
CA GLN A 427 -1.01 43.05 12.16
C GLN A 427 0.29 43.84 11.91
N GLY A 428 0.87 43.69 10.72
CA GLY A 428 2.10 44.36 10.32
C GLY A 428 1.97 45.23 9.07
N ASP A 429 0.77 45.35 8.48
CA ASP A 429 0.56 46.04 7.20
C ASP A 429 -0.89 46.51 7.04
N VAL A 430 -1.26 46.98 5.85
CA VAL A 430 -2.58 47.54 5.52
C VAL A 430 -3.63 46.45 5.33
N LEU A 431 -4.82 46.67 5.92
CA LEU A 431 -6.04 45.91 5.59
C LEU A 431 -6.82 46.65 4.48
N ASN A 432 -6.92 46.04 3.30
CA ASN A 432 -7.70 46.56 2.18
C ASN A 432 -9.05 45.82 2.06
N VAL A 433 -10.16 46.58 2.04
CA VAL A 433 -11.52 46.08 1.76
C VAL A 433 -12.12 46.94 0.65
N GLN A 434 -12.35 46.35 -0.52
CA GLN A 434 -12.75 47.08 -1.72
C GLN A 434 -13.82 46.29 -2.50
N ALA A 435 -14.78 47.01 -3.10
CA ALA A 435 -15.76 46.46 -4.03
C ALA A 435 -15.95 47.42 -5.21
N ARG A 436 -16.26 46.89 -6.40
CA ARG A 436 -16.62 47.72 -7.57
C ARG A 436 -17.94 48.45 -7.36
N ASP A 437 -18.90 47.74 -6.77
CA ASP A 437 -20.27 48.22 -6.61
C ASP A 437 -20.47 48.71 -5.16
N GLN A 438 -21.26 48.01 -4.34
CA GLN A 438 -21.60 48.45 -2.99
C GLN A 438 -20.71 47.80 -1.91
N VAL A 439 -20.39 48.57 -0.87
CA VAL A 439 -19.81 48.08 0.38
C VAL A 439 -20.79 48.40 1.51
N ASP A 440 -21.37 47.37 2.12
CA ASP A 440 -22.26 47.50 3.27
C ASP A 440 -21.58 47.08 4.57
N ILE A 441 -21.56 47.97 5.55
CA ILE A 441 -21.03 47.72 6.89
C ILE A 441 -22.15 47.96 7.89
N ILE A 442 -22.72 46.87 8.39
CA ILE A 442 -23.97 46.90 9.16
C ILE A 442 -23.77 46.18 10.48
N SER A 443 -24.15 46.86 11.57
CA SER A 443 -24.39 46.25 12.87
C SER A 443 -25.89 46.24 13.12
N ALA A 444 -26.51 45.06 13.00
CA ALA A 444 -27.96 44.95 13.02
C ALA A 444 -28.60 45.31 14.38
N ASN A 445 -27.87 45.09 15.48
CA ASN A 445 -28.41 45.21 16.84
C ASN A 445 -27.63 46.19 17.74
N ALA A 446 -26.46 46.66 17.31
CA ALA A 446 -25.57 47.45 18.15
C ALA A 446 -25.01 48.65 17.36
N HIS A 447 -23.69 48.83 17.34
CA HIS A 447 -23.03 49.94 16.68
C HIS A 447 -21.95 49.44 15.70
N VAL A 448 -21.58 50.31 14.76
CA VAL A 448 -20.38 50.19 13.94
C VAL A 448 -19.38 51.19 14.52
N ASP A 449 -18.17 50.72 14.82
CA ASP A 449 -17.13 51.53 15.46
C ASP A 449 -15.94 51.74 14.52
N TRP A 450 -15.44 52.96 14.47
CA TRP A 450 -14.30 53.36 13.63
C TRP A 450 -13.30 54.12 14.49
N ALA A 451 -12.13 53.54 14.67
CA ALA A 451 -11.06 54.14 15.46
C ALA A 451 -9.73 54.09 14.69
N ALA A 452 -9.00 55.21 14.72
CA ALA A 452 -7.66 55.31 14.13
C ALA A 452 -6.77 56.20 15.00
N ALA A 453 -5.49 55.85 15.10
CA ALA A 453 -4.53 56.61 15.91
C ALA A 453 -4.15 57.97 15.30
N LYS A 454 -4.25 58.11 13.97
CA LYS A 454 -3.83 59.32 13.24
C LYS A 454 -5.02 60.09 12.67
N SER A 455 -5.79 59.46 11.79
CA SER A 455 -6.87 60.13 11.05
C SER A 455 -7.93 59.15 10.58
N ILE A 456 -9.19 59.60 10.55
CA ILE A 456 -10.32 58.94 9.87
C ILE A 456 -10.81 59.89 8.77
N SER A 457 -10.95 59.41 7.53
CA SER A 457 -11.42 60.23 6.40
C SER A 457 -12.51 59.52 5.60
N LEU A 458 -13.58 60.24 5.28
CA LEU A 458 -14.68 59.80 4.43
C LEU A 458 -14.77 60.71 3.21
N SER A 459 -14.35 60.20 2.06
CA SER A 459 -14.14 61.01 0.85
C SER A 459 -14.96 60.47 -0.31
N THR A 460 -15.46 61.38 -1.15
CA THR A 460 -16.15 61.05 -2.40
C THR A 460 -15.30 61.51 -3.60
N ALA A 461 -15.46 60.85 -4.74
CA ALA A 461 -14.79 61.26 -5.99
C ALA A 461 -15.17 62.69 -6.42
N GLY A 462 -16.36 63.17 -6.04
CA GLY A 462 -16.82 64.54 -6.28
C GLY A 462 -16.22 65.60 -5.35
N GLY A 463 -15.27 65.24 -4.48
CA GLY A 463 -14.50 66.17 -3.65
C GLY A 463 -15.15 66.53 -2.30
N ALA A 464 -16.31 65.98 -1.94
CA ALA A 464 -16.84 66.11 -0.57
C ALA A 464 -16.06 65.18 0.38
N ASN A 465 -15.66 65.69 1.54
CA ASN A 465 -14.84 65.01 2.54
C ASN A 465 -15.24 65.38 3.98
N ILE A 466 -15.21 64.40 4.87
CA ILE A 466 -15.21 64.58 6.33
C ILE A 466 -13.94 63.92 6.89
N THR A 467 -13.11 64.69 7.59
CA THR A 467 -11.85 64.22 8.20
C THR A 467 -11.84 64.47 9.71
N ILE A 468 -11.46 63.47 10.49
CA ILE A 468 -11.24 63.53 11.93
C ILE A 468 -9.75 63.33 12.20
N GLU A 469 -9.05 64.37 12.66
CA GLU A 469 -7.60 64.35 12.88
C GLU A 469 -7.18 65.38 13.93
N GLY A 470 -6.20 65.04 14.77
CA GLY A 470 -5.63 65.97 15.75
C GLY A 470 -6.66 66.57 16.73
N GLY A 471 -7.73 65.84 17.03
CA GLY A 471 -8.85 66.30 17.86
C GLY A 471 -9.86 67.21 17.15
N ASN A 472 -9.69 67.47 15.84
CA ASN A 472 -10.57 68.32 15.04
C ASN A 472 -11.47 67.49 14.12
N ILE A 473 -12.61 68.06 13.74
CA ILE A 473 -13.48 67.55 12.67
C ILE A 473 -13.52 68.61 11.56
N THR A 474 -13.07 68.23 10.37
CA THR A 474 -13.05 69.09 9.18
C THR A 474 -14.06 68.59 8.16
N VAL A 475 -15.00 69.44 7.75
CA VAL A 475 -15.99 69.13 6.70
C VAL A 475 -15.72 70.03 5.50
N GLN A 476 -15.41 69.43 4.35
CA GLN A 476 -15.11 70.13 3.11
C GLN A 476 -16.03 69.63 2.00
N CYS A 477 -16.57 70.53 1.19
CA CYS A 477 -17.19 70.17 -0.08
C CYS A 477 -17.14 71.33 -1.08
N PRO A 478 -16.97 71.06 -2.39
CA PRO A 478 -17.06 72.08 -3.42
C PRO A 478 -18.45 72.72 -3.54
N GLY A 479 -19.48 71.95 -3.15
CA GLY A 479 -20.88 72.37 -3.16
C GLY A 479 -21.33 73.00 -1.84
N LYS A 480 -22.64 72.94 -1.59
CA LYS A 480 -23.28 73.49 -0.39
C LYS A 480 -23.33 72.46 0.74
N ILE A 481 -22.78 72.80 1.91
CA ILE A 481 -23.07 72.06 3.15
C ILE A 481 -24.51 72.39 3.59
N THR A 482 -25.39 71.40 3.59
CA THR A 482 -26.78 71.55 4.03
C THR A 482 -26.99 70.79 5.33
N ILE A 483 -27.43 71.48 6.39
CA ILE A 483 -27.67 70.89 7.71
C ILE A 483 -29.15 71.06 8.07
N HIS A 484 -29.90 69.97 8.07
CA HIS A 484 -31.31 69.93 8.49
C HIS A 484 -31.39 69.65 10.00
N ALA A 485 -31.75 70.66 10.81
CA ALA A 485 -31.85 70.53 12.27
C ALA A 485 -32.96 71.41 12.85
N ALA A 486 -33.73 70.88 13.81
CA ALA A 486 -34.76 71.62 14.54
C ALA A 486 -34.19 72.61 15.58
N LYS A 487 -32.97 72.36 16.08
CA LYS A 487 -32.22 73.25 17.00
C LYS A 487 -30.72 73.07 16.75
N LYS A 488 -29.96 74.17 16.78
CA LYS A 488 -28.48 74.16 16.72
C LYS A 488 -27.95 74.73 18.02
N SER A 489 -27.19 73.93 18.78
CA SER A 489 -26.61 74.32 20.07
C SER A 489 -25.19 73.80 20.12
N PHE A 490 -24.22 74.70 20.25
CA PHE A 490 -22.81 74.35 20.42
C PHE A 490 -22.49 74.45 21.92
N VAL A 491 -22.26 73.30 22.55
CA VAL A 491 -21.84 73.19 23.95
C VAL A 491 -20.33 72.93 24.03
N GLY A 492 -19.72 73.28 25.17
CA GLY A 492 -18.27 73.14 25.38
C GLY A 492 -17.76 71.69 25.29
N PRO A 493 -16.43 71.51 25.20
CA PRO A 493 -15.82 70.20 24.95
C PRO A 493 -16.05 69.22 26.13
N VAL A 494 -16.31 67.96 25.81
CA VAL A 494 -16.30 66.82 26.75
C VAL A 494 -15.39 65.76 26.16
N GLY A 495 -14.42 65.26 26.95
CA GLY A 495 -13.48 64.23 26.51
C GLY A 495 -13.93 62.83 26.90
N GLN A 496 -13.77 61.85 26.01
CA GLN A 496 -14.00 60.44 26.29
C GLN A 496 -12.83 59.63 25.70
N PRO A 497 -11.97 58.99 26.52
CA PRO A 497 -10.85 58.20 26.01
C PRO A 497 -11.34 56.88 25.39
N TYR A 498 -10.90 56.60 24.17
CA TYR A 498 -11.18 55.33 23.47
C TYR A 498 -9.90 54.46 23.44
N PRO A 499 -9.86 53.31 24.12
CA PRO A 499 -8.70 52.41 24.07
C PRO A 499 -8.71 51.62 22.75
N LEU A 500 -7.67 51.79 21.93
CA LEU A 500 -7.46 50.97 20.73
C LEU A 500 -7.18 49.50 21.14
N PRO A 501 -7.61 48.51 20.34
CA PRO A 501 -7.24 47.11 20.56
C PRO A 501 -5.71 46.98 20.66
N ALA A 502 -5.23 46.45 21.79
CA ALA A 502 -3.82 46.24 22.00
C ALA A 502 -3.34 45.12 21.07
N ILE A 503 -2.55 45.49 20.06
CA ILE A 503 -1.81 44.51 19.25
C ILE A 503 -0.84 43.80 20.22
N PRO A 504 -0.77 42.47 20.26
CA PRO A 504 0.15 41.76 21.14
C PRO A 504 1.61 42.15 20.84
N GLY A 505 2.16 43.08 21.62
CA GLY A 505 3.52 43.59 21.47
C GLY A 505 4.59 42.68 22.07
N THR A 506 4.19 41.57 22.69
CA THR A 506 5.09 40.60 23.30
C THR A 506 4.95 39.26 22.62
N VAL A 507 6.06 38.78 22.04
CA VAL A 507 6.23 37.37 21.70
C VAL A 507 5.84 36.53 22.92
N CYS A 508 4.88 35.62 22.74
CA CYS A 508 4.43 34.71 23.79
C CYS A 508 5.64 33.95 24.33
N VAL A 509 6.13 34.33 25.52
CA VAL A 509 7.37 33.77 26.11
C VAL A 509 7.22 32.27 26.36
N GLU A 510 6.01 31.79 26.68
CA GLU A 510 5.72 30.36 26.75
C GLU A 510 5.80 29.65 25.38
N CYS A 511 5.34 30.31 24.32
CA CYS A 511 5.41 29.81 22.95
C CYS A 511 6.86 29.83 22.44
N LEU A 512 7.62 30.86 22.80
CA LEU A 512 9.06 30.97 22.55
C LEU A 512 9.84 29.92 23.35
N LYS A 513 9.49 29.65 24.61
CA LYS A 513 10.11 28.59 25.43
C LYS A 513 9.76 27.19 24.93
N LYS A 514 8.53 26.96 24.46
CA LYS A 514 8.13 25.70 23.80
C LYS A 514 8.85 25.50 22.47
N SER A 515 9.12 26.59 21.73
CA SER A 515 9.97 26.60 20.55
C SER A 515 11.46 26.39 20.88
N LEU A 516 11.98 26.98 21.97
CA LEU A 516 13.38 26.85 22.39
C LEU A 516 13.70 25.46 22.94
N ALA A 517 12.72 24.79 23.56
CA ALA A 517 12.84 23.40 24.00
C ALA A 517 12.91 22.40 22.82
N ALA A 518 12.53 22.84 21.63
CA ALA A 518 12.72 22.13 20.36
C ALA A 518 13.96 22.70 19.64
N ALA A 519 15.16 22.38 20.12
CA ALA A 519 16.41 22.83 19.48
C ALA A 519 16.61 22.15 18.09
N PRO A 520 17.41 22.73 17.17
CA PRO A 520 18.85 22.58 17.33
C PRO A 520 19.71 23.82 17.09
N ALA A 521 20.91 23.68 17.66
CA ALA A 521 22.06 24.56 17.67
C ALA A 521 22.41 25.13 16.29
N PHE A 522 22.74 26.42 16.25
CA PHE A 522 24.14 26.82 16.14
C PHE A 522 24.29 28.22 16.73
N THR A 523 25.03 28.26 17.83
CA THR A 523 25.39 29.46 18.59
C THR A 523 26.65 30.10 18.01
N LEU A 524 26.58 31.44 17.94
CA LEU A 524 27.57 32.42 18.40
C LEU A 524 28.89 32.49 17.59
N VAL A 525 29.12 33.58 16.85
CA VAL A 525 29.50 34.95 17.28
C VAL A 525 30.99 35.00 17.63
N GLU A 526 31.76 35.73 16.81
CA GLU A 526 32.08 37.14 17.08
C GLU A 526 31.60 38.02 15.92
#